data_AF-A0A6I2SR65-F1
#
_entry.id   AF-A0A6I2SR65-F1
#
_cell.length_a   1.000
_cell.length_b   1.000
_cell.length_c   1.000
_cell.angle_alpha   90.00
_cell.angle_beta   90.00
_cell.angle_gamma   90.00
#
_symmetry.space_group_name_H-M   'P 1'
#
loop_
_entity.id
_entity.type
_entity.pdbx_description
1 polymer ?
#
loop_
_entity_poly.entity_id
_entity_poly.type
_entity_poly.pdbx_seq_one_letter_code
_entity_poly.pdbx_strand_id
1 'polypeptide(L)'
;MKRRSVQGGIDYLSTKPVYKPTIRLFGSVMCNAWEETDWNPDVSAKAGFNIRSPYTEKRAIQIFGEYYHGNLPFGQFYKLRAEYYGAGINISF
;
A
#
# COMPACT_ATOMS: atom_id res chain seq x y z
N MET A 1 0.84 8.34 28.05
CA MET A 1 1.93 8.46 27.05
C MET A 1 1.34 9.02 25.76
N LYS A 2 1.80 10.18 25.29
CA LYS A 2 1.35 10.75 24.01
C LYS A 2 2.14 10.05 22.90
N ARG A 3 1.49 9.18 22.14
CA ARG A 3 2.08 8.46 21.00
C ARG A 3 1.94 9.36 19.78
N ARG A 4 2.99 10.08 19.40
CA ARG A 4 2.99 10.88 18.17
C ARG A 4 3.42 10.01 17.00
N SER A 5 2.78 10.23 15.86
CA SER A 5 3.17 9.64 14.60
C SER A 5 3.01 10.64 13.46
N VAL A 6 3.84 10.47 12.45
CA VAL A 6 3.76 11.21 11.19
C VAL A 6 3.61 10.18 10.09
N GLN A 7 2.63 10.41 9.22
CA GLN A 7 2.32 9.53 8.10
C GLN A 7 2.21 10.39 6.86
N GLY A 8 2.80 9.95 5.76
CA GLY A 8 2.78 10.65 4.48
C GLY A 8 2.81 9.64 3.35
N GLY A 9 2.02 9.88 2.32
CA GLY A 9 1.95 8.98 1.18
C GLY A 9 1.59 9.68 -0.11
N ILE A 10 1.93 9.02 -1.22
CA ILE A 10 1.57 9.42 -2.57
C ILE A 10 0.85 8.24 -3.21
N ASP A 11 -0.37 8.48 -3.64
CA ASP A 11 -1.19 7.54 -4.40
C ASP A 11 -1.34 8.03 -5.83
N TYR A 12 -1.04 7.15 -6.78
CA TYR A 12 -1.20 7.38 -8.20
C TYR A 12 -2.16 6.35 -8.78
N LEU A 13 -3.23 6.84 -9.41
CA LEU A 13 -4.15 6.02 -10.19
C LEU A 13 -4.17 6.54 -11.63
N SER A 14 -3.86 5.66 -12.58
CA SER A 14 -3.92 6.01 -13.98
C SER A 14 -5.36 6.33 -14.39
N THR A 15 -5.57 7.55 -14.88
CA THR A 15 -6.87 7.96 -15.43
C THR A 15 -7.12 7.29 -16.78
N LYS A 16 -6.05 7.07 -17.57
CA LYS A 16 -6.12 6.41 -18.86
C LYS A 16 -6.00 4.89 -18.69
N PRO A 17 -6.85 4.10 -19.38
CA PRO A 17 -6.66 2.67 -19.45
C PRO A 17 -5.34 2.35 -20.18
N VAL A 18 -4.61 1.35 -19.67
CA VAL A 18 -3.35 0.89 -20.26
C VAL A 18 -3.60 -0.29 -21.21
N TYR A 19 -4.62 -1.09 -20.95
CA TYR A 19 -5.03 -2.21 -21.81
C TYR A 19 -6.54 -2.43 -21.74
N LYS A 20 -7.25 -2.31 -22.87
CA LYS A 20 -8.73 -2.26 -22.96
C LYS A 20 -9.34 -1.16 -22.06
N PRO A 21 -10.61 -0.75 -22.20
CA PRO A 21 -11.21 0.26 -21.32
C PRO A 21 -11.31 -0.14 -19.83
N THR A 22 -10.84 -1.33 -19.48
CA THR A 22 -11.04 -2.02 -18.20
C THR A 22 -9.80 -1.95 -17.30
N ILE A 23 -8.57 -1.98 -17.82
CA ILE A 23 -7.35 -2.09 -17.01
C ILE A 23 -6.67 -0.74 -16.82
N ARG A 24 -6.45 -0.34 -15.56
CA ARG A 24 -5.74 0.88 -15.16
C ARG A 24 -4.57 0.53 -14.27
N LEU A 25 -3.46 1.25 -14.39
CA LEU A 25 -2.35 1.12 -13.45
C LEU A 25 -2.64 1.89 -12.16
N PHE A 26 -2.11 1.40 -11.05
CA PHE A 26 -2.01 2.15 -9.82
C PHE A 26 -0.67 1.90 -9.13
N GLY A 27 -0.24 2.88 -8.34
CA GLY A 27 0.94 2.78 -7.50
C GLY A 27 0.75 3.66 -6.27
N SER A 28 1.22 3.19 -5.14
CA SER A 28 1.09 3.84 -3.85
C SER A 28 2.40 3.71 -3.11
N VAL A 29 2.88 4.79 -2.52
CA VAL A 29 4.01 4.75 -1.58
C VAL A 29 3.59 5.47 -0.32
N MET A 30 3.78 4.84 0.82
CA MET A 30 3.41 5.37 2.12
C MET A 30 4.55 5.18 3.11
N CYS A 31 4.88 6.24 3.80
CA CYS A 31 5.93 6.33 4.81
C CYS A 31 5.30 6.73 6.15
N ASN A 32 5.60 5.96 7.19
CA ASN A 32 5.08 6.19 8.53
C ASN A 32 6.24 6.25 9.52
N ALA A 33 6.23 7.18 10.46
CA ALA A 33 7.24 7.29 11.51
C ALA A 33 6.54 7.49 12.86
N TRP A 34 7.05 6.81 13.88
CA TRP A 34 6.47 6.80 15.22
C TRP A 34 7.51 7.24 16.24
N GLU A 35 7.08 7.98 17.27
CA GLU A 35 7.97 8.37 18.36
C GLU A 35 8.48 7.14 19.14
N GLU A 36 7.66 6.08 19.25
CA GLU A 36 8.05 4.80 19.89
C GLU A 36 9.18 4.05 19.16
N THR A 37 9.30 4.23 17.85
CA THR A 37 10.39 3.61 17.07
C THR A 37 11.61 4.51 16.96
N ASP A 38 11.67 5.61 17.73
CA ASP A 38 12.72 6.63 17.64
C ASP A 38 12.74 7.31 16.25
N TRP A 39 11.54 7.59 15.73
CA TRP A 39 11.33 8.19 14.41
C TRP A 39 11.89 7.38 13.24
N ASN A 40 12.15 6.08 13.43
CA ASN A 40 12.59 5.20 12.35
C ASN A 40 11.44 4.99 11.35
N PRO A 41 11.59 5.43 10.08
CA PRO A 41 10.51 5.42 9.12
C PRO A 41 10.25 4.02 8.55
N ASP A 42 8.98 3.63 8.56
CA ASP A 42 8.43 2.46 7.93
C ASP A 42 7.97 2.84 6.52
N VAL A 43 8.48 2.17 5.50
CA VAL A 43 8.15 2.44 4.09
C VAL A 43 7.37 1.26 3.53
N SER A 44 6.27 1.57 2.86
CA SER A 44 5.48 0.60 2.11
C SER A 44 5.23 1.12 0.71
N ALA A 45 5.44 0.26 -0.28
CA ALA A 45 5.18 0.56 -1.68
C ALA A 45 4.27 -0.51 -2.26
N LYS A 46 3.28 -0.10 -3.05
CA LYS A 46 2.37 -1.00 -3.75
C LYS A 46 2.30 -0.57 -5.20
N ALA A 47 2.27 -1.51 -6.12
CA ALA A 47 2.09 -1.22 -7.53
C ALA A 47 1.36 -2.37 -8.21
N GLY A 48 0.46 -2.04 -9.13
CA GLY A 48 -0.34 -3.06 -9.78
C GLY A 48 -1.34 -2.53 -10.79
N PHE A 49 -2.29 -3.42 -11.09
CA PHE A 49 -3.33 -3.19 -12.07
C PHE A 49 -4.70 -3.27 -11.39
N ASN A 50 -5.58 -2.36 -11.78
CA ASN A 50 -6.98 -2.34 -11.41
C ASN A 50 -7.82 -2.67 -12.63
N ILE A 51 -8.58 -3.77 -12.57
CA ILE A 51 -9.48 -4.26 -13.59
C ILE A 51 -10.90 -3.85 -13.19
N ARG A 52 -11.47 -2.86 -13.88
CA ARG A 52 -12.83 -2.36 -13.64
C ARG A 52 -13.79 -2.79 -14.73
N SER A 53 -14.98 -3.26 -14.36
CA SER A 53 -16.01 -3.56 -15.35
C SER A 53 -16.43 -2.31 -16.13
N PRO A 54 -16.46 -2.34 -17.47
CA PRO A 54 -16.88 -1.20 -18.28
C PRO A 54 -18.39 -0.88 -18.15
N TYR A 55 -19.19 -1.83 -17.63
CA TYR A 55 -20.64 -1.69 -17.50
C TYR A 55 -21.12 -1.38 -16.07
N THR A 56 -20.23 -1.45 -15.07
CA THR A 56 -20.60 -1.24 -13.66
C THR A 56 -19.40 -0.74 -12.89
N GLU A 57 -19.47 0.51 -12.42
CA GLU A 57 -18.37 1.18 -11.71
C GLU A 57 -17.99 0.52 -10.37
N LYS A 58 -18.89 -0.30 -9.80
CA LYS A 58 -18.74 -0.86 -8.45
C LYS A 58 -17.84 -2.11 -8.36
N ARG A 59 -17.66 -2.84 -9.48
CA ARG A 59 -16.88 -4.09 -9.49
C ARG A 59 -15.45 -3.82 -9.97
N ALA A 60 -14.50 -4.01 -9.08
CA ALA A 60 -13.08 -3.82 -9.35
C ALA A 60 -12.26 -4.97 -8.76
N ILE A 61 -11.32 -5.50 -9.56
CA ILE A 61 -10.32 -6.45 -9.11
C ILE A 61 -8.97 -5.75 -9.20
N GLN A 62 -8.29 -5.60 -8.08
CA GLN A 62 -6.92 -5.09 -8.04
C GLN A 62 -5.95 -6.24 -7.82
N ILE A 63 -4.94 -6.32 -8.66
CA ILE A 63 -3.84 -7.28 -8.55
C ILE A 63 -2.57 -6.45 -8.41
N PHE A 64 -1.81 -6.67 -7.35
CA PHE A 64 -0.66 -5.82 -7.03
C PHE A 64 0.45 -6.58 -6.33
N GLY A 65 1.68 -6.11 -6.53
CA GLY A 65 2.79 -6.39 -5.65
C GLY A 65 2.82 -5.35 -4.53
N GLU A 66 3.23 -5.77 -3.34
CA GLU A 66 3.55 -4.88 -2.23
C GLU A 66 4.96 -5.16 -1.72
N TYR A 67 5.66 -4.10 -1.37
CA TYR A 67 6.93 -4.11 -0.67
C TYR A 67 6.74 -3.38 0.65
N TYR A 68 7.24 -3.96 1.72
CA TYR A 68 7.21 -3.36 3.03
C TYR A 68 8.58 -3.47 3.67
N HIS A 69 9.03 -2.36 4.26
CA HIS A 69 10.25 -2.27 5.02
C HIS A 69 10.04 -1.38 6.23
N GLY A 70 9.90 -1.98 7.41
CA GLY A 70 9.52 -1.24 8.60
C GLY A 70 9.48 -2.08 9.87
N ASN A 71 9.14 -1.43 10.97
CA ASN A 71 9.04 -2.03 12.29
C ASN A 71 7.69 -2.76 12.42
N LEU A 72 7.73 -4.03 12.79
CA LEU A 72 6.52 -4.79 13.06
C LEU A 72 5.86 -4.27 14.34
N PRO A 73 4.55 -3.98 14.33
CA PRO A 73 3.84 -3.43 15.49
C PRO A 73 3.67 -4.41 16.65
N PHE A 74 4.09 -5.67 16.48
CA PHE A 74 3.85 -6.77 17.43
C PHE A 74 5.03 -7.10 18.34
N GLY A 75 6.15 -6.37 18.25
CA GLY A 75 7.30 -6.54 19.13
C GLY A 75 7.11 -5.84 20.48
N GLN A 76 6.43 -6.47 21.44
CA GLN A 76 6.27 -5.91 22.80
C GLN A 76 7.60 -5.74 23.56
N PHE A 77 8.69 -6.38 23.09
CA PHE A 77 10.00 -6.37 23.76
C PHE A 77 11.20 -6.11 22.82
N TYR A 78 11.01 -6.15 21.50
CA TYR A 78 12.10 -5.96 20.52
C TYR A 78 11.60 -5.15 19.33
N LYS A 79 12.40 -4.15 18.90
CA LYS A 79 12.21 -3.44 17.63
C LYS A 79 12.53 -4.40 16.47
N LEU A 80 11.60 -5.30 16.16
CA LEU A 80 11.75 -6.20 15.01
C LEU A 80 11.46 -5.42 13.73
N ARG A 81 12.48 -5.29 12.89
CA ARG A 81 12.33 -4.78 11.53
C ARG A 81 12.04 -5.95 10.61
N ALA A 82 11.00 -5.83 9.80
CA ALA A 82 10.68 -6.77 8.75
C ALA A 82 10.84 -6.10 7.39
N GLU A 83 11.41 -6.87 6.47
CA GLU A 83 11.42 -6.56 5.06
C GLU A 83 10.73 -7.72 4.33
N TYR A 84 9.69 -7.42 3.57
CA TYR A 84 9.00 -8.43 2.78
C TYR A 84 8.49 -7.90 1.45
N TYR A 85 8.40 -8.82 0.50
CA TYR A 85 7.73 -8.63 -0.77
C TYR A 85 6.52 -9.57 -0.80
N GLY A 86 5.36 -9.02 -1.10
CA GLY A 86 4.09 -9.72 -1.19
C GLY A 86 3.43 -9.49 -2.52
N ALA A 87 2.48 -10.35 -2.86
CA ALA A 87 1.53 -10.13 -3.93
C ALA A 87 0.12 -10.31 -3.38
N GLY A 88 -0.80 -9.46 -3.81
CA GLY A 88 -2.16 -9.40 -3.29
C GLY A 88 -3.19 -9.27 -4.40
N ILE A 89 -4.38 -9.78 -4.10
CA ILE A 89 -5.59 -9.56 -4.90
C ILE A 89 -6.63 -8.93 -3.99
N ASN A 90 -7.17 -7.79 -4.38
CA ASN A 90 -8.27 -7.14 -3.70
C ASN A 90 -9.50 -7.14 -4.62
N ILE A 91 -10.62 -7.64 -4.11
CA ILE A 91 -11.89 -7.70 -4.85
C ILE A 91 -12.87 -6.74 -4.16
N SER A 92 -13.36 -5.77 -4.93
CA SER A 92 -14.39 -4.82 -4.51
C SER A 92 -15.69 -5.14 -5.28
N PHE A 93 -16.81 -5.28 -4.56
CA PHE A 93 -18.13 -5.64 -5.09
C PHE A 93 -19.11 -4.48 -5.12
#